data_AF-A0AAV5WF80-F1
#
_entry.id   AF-A0AAV5WF80-F1
#
_cell.length_a   1.000
_cell.length_b   1.000
_cell.length_c   1.000
_cell.angle_alpha   90.00
_cell.angle_beta   90.00
_cell.angle_gamma   90.00
#
_symmetry.space_group_name_H-M   'P 1'
#
loop_
_entity.id
_entity.type
_entity.pdbx_description
1 polymer ?
#
loop_
_entity_poly.entity_id
_entity_poly.type
_entity_poly.pdbx_seq_one_letter_code
_entity_poly.pdbx_strand_id
1 'polypeptide(L)'
;LFTDVSQFNQSAWQDRPQILPLMRKHTFAVVGEQFVANESVTSVACELRCEQALRDSTFCLLESSWNFQYELLSSLRAGCIPVVRSLMQPLPFEDTLDWKRALFTFPKGRSVESLWEILGKMEKEEVLEMRRMGRIFANRLEHVNGLFIYFK
;
A
#
# COMPACT_ATOMS: atom_id res chain seq x y z
N LEU A 1 28.28 4.39 32.20
CA LEU A 1 28.82 4.92 30.94
C LEU A 1 28.65 3.83 29.89
N PHE A 2 27.74 4.03 28.93
CA PHE A 2 27.43 3.02 27.91
C PHE A 2 28.57 2.97 26.88
N THR A 3 29.49 2.02 27.03
CA THR A 3 30.65 1.85 26.14
C THR A 3 30.39 0.89 24.98
N ASP A 4 29.17 0.38 24.84
CA ASP A 4 28.80 -0.63 23.86
C ASP A 4 27.86 -0.09 22.77
N VAL A 5 28.13 1.13 22.32
CA VAL A 5 27.47 1.68 21.12
C VAL A 5 28.54 1.82 20.06
N SER A 6 28.42 1.04 18.99
CA SER A 6 29.28 1.16 17.82
C SER A 6 29.22 2.59 17.27
N GLN A 7 30.39 3.13 16.92
CA GLN A 7 30.46 4.47 16.34
C GLN A 7 29.59 4.56 15.09
N PHE A 8 28.82 5.65 14.99
CA PHE A 8 27.97 5.89 13.83
C PHE A 8 28.82 5.98 12.56
N ASN A 9 28.63 5.01 11.65
CA ASN A 9 29.29 5.04 10.36
C ASN A 9 28.55 6.02 9.43
N GLN A 10 29.21 7.14 9.12
CA GLN A 10 28.68 8.21 8.26
C GLN A 10 28.56 7.83 6.78
N SER A 11 29.18 6.75 6.29
CA SER A 11 28.93 6.28 4.92
C SER A 11 27.83 5.23 4.86
N ALA A 12 27.62 4.48 5.94
CA ALA A 12 26.62 3.41 6.00
C ALA A 12 25.17 3.87 5.77
N TRP A 13 24.84 5.14 5.97
CA TRP A 13 23.49 5.65 5.67
C TRP A 13 23.29 5.98 4.19
N GLN A 14 24.36 6.23 3.43
CA GLN A 14 24.30 6.60 2.02
C GLN A 14 23.95 5.40 1.13
N ASP A 15 24.42 4.21 1.51
CA ASP A 15 24.14 2.96 0.80
C ASP A 15 22.80 2.32 1.22
N ARG A 16 22.12 2.89 2.23
CA ARG A 16 20.82 2.38 2.65
C ARG A 16 19.72 2.99 1.78
N PRO A 17 18.92 2.16 1.08
CA PRO A 17 17.80 2.68 0.32
C PRO A 17 16.82 3.40 1.26
N GLN A 18 16.21 4.47 0.77
CA GLN A 18 15.16 5.16 1.52
C GLN A 18 14.08 4.14 1.92
N ILE A 19 13.73 4.12 3.21
CA ILE A 19 12.73 3.20 3.76
C ILE A 19 11.36 3.43 3.08
N LEU A 20 11.12 4.65 2.61
CA LEU A 20 9.96 5.06 1.82
C LEU A 20 10.42 6.04 0.72
N PRO A 21 10.85 5.56 -0.46
CA PRO A 21 11.35 6.43 -1.50
C PRO A 21 10.25 7.35 -2.02
N LEU A 22 10.50 8.66 -2.05
CA LEU A 22 9.55 9.67 -2.54
C LEU A 22 9.04 9.34 -3.96
N MET A 23 9.98 8.99 -4.84
CA MET A 23 9.70 8.59 -6.21
C MET A 23 9.78 7.08 -6.32
N ARG A 24 8.74 6.47 -6.89
CA ARG A 24 8.73 5.05 -7.24
C ARG A 24 8.68 4.91 -8.76
N LYS A 25 9.12 3.75 -9.28
CA LYS A 25 9.19 3.50 -10.73
C LYS A 25 7.82 3.59 -11.39
N HIS A 26 6.78 3.17 -10.67
CA HIS A 26 5.41 3.17 -11.13
C HIS A 26 4.53 3.99 -10.19
N THR A 27 3.60 4.73 -10.78
CA THR A 27 2.56 5.41 -9.99
C THR A 27 1.57 4.39 -9.44
N PHE A 28 1.26 3.31 -10.17
CA PHE A 28 0.27 2.31 -9.79
C PHE A 28 0.76 0.85 -9.93
N ALA A 29 0.19 -0.05 -9.15
CA ALA A 29 0.12 -1.49 -9.40
C ALA A 29 -1.35 -1.90 -9.30
N VAL A 30 -1.75 -2.94 -10.03
CA VAL A 30 -3.09 -3.52 -9.93
C VAL A 30 -2.95 -4.88 -9.27
N VAL A 31 -3.67 -5.09 -8.17
CA VAL A 31 -3.63 -6.36 -7.45
C VAL A 31 -4.99 -7.04 -7.63
N GLY A 32 -4.99 -8.23 -8.23
CA GLY A 32 -6.20 -9.00 -8.54
C GLY A 32 -6.22 -9.61 -9.95
N GLU A 33 -7.20 -10.48 -10.20
CA GLU A 33 -7.28 -11.35 -11.39
C GLU A 33 -7.67 -10.63 -12.70
N GLN A 34 -8.31 -9.46 -12.64
CA GLN A 34 -8.87 -8.84 -13.85
C GLN A 34 -8.80 -7.32 -13.81
N PHE A 35 -7.84 -6.76 -14.54
CA PHE A 35 -7.91 -5.38 -14.98
C PHE A 35 -7.37 -5.28 -16.40
N VAL A 36 -8.21 -4.79 -17.32
CA VAL A 36 -7.76 -4.33 -18.63
C VAL A 36 -7.25 -2.91 -18.41
N ALA A 37 -5.94 -2.76 -18.28
CA ALA A 37 -5.35 -1.44 -18.37
C ALA A 37 -5.58 -0.92 -19.78
N ASN A 38 -6.36 0.15 -19.91
CA ASN A 38 -6.22 1.01 -21.07
C ASN A 38 -4.78 1.54 -21.08
N GLU A 39 -4.17 1.64 -22.27
CA GLU A 39 -2.72 1.78 -22.52
C GLU A 39 -1.99 2.94 -21.80
N SER A 40 -2.70 3.83 -21.11
CA SER A 40 -2.16 5.00 -20.40
C SER A 40 -1.70 4.72 -18.97
N VAL A 41 -2.05 3.58 -18.36
CA VAL A 41 -1.69 3.25 -16.98
C VAL A 41 -0.72 2.06 -16.96
N THR A 42 0.51 2.29 -16.50
CA THR A 42 1.45 1.21 -16.20
C THR A 42 0.95 0.45 -14.97
N SER A 43 0.20 -0.61 -15.19
CA SER A 43 -0.24 -1.53 -14.15
C SER A 43 0.56 -2.82 -14.22
N VAL A 44 1.06 -3.28 -13.08
CA VAL A 44 1.47 -4.68 -12.93
C VAL A 44 0.28 -5.43 -12.36
N ALA A 45 -0.31 -6.35 -13.13
CA ALA A 45 -1.28 -7.31 -12.63
C ALA A 45 -0.54 -8.44 -11.89
N CYS A 46 -1.02 -8.84 -10.72
CA CYS A 46 -0.39 -9.92 -9.98
C CYS A 46 -1.34 -10.62 -9.00
N GLU A 47 -1.29 -11.95 -8.99
CA GLU A 47 -2.13 -12.84 -8.18
C GLU A 47 -1.37 -13.42 -6.97
N LEU A 48 -0.09 -13.79 -7.12
CA LEU A 48 0.77 -14.34 -6.05
C LEU A 48 2.22 -13.84 -6.20
N ARG A 49 2.89 -13.48 -5.08
CA ARG A 49 4.29 -13.02 -5.00
C ARG A 49 4.60 -11.68 -5.70
N CYS A 50 3.73 -10.70 -5.50
CA CYS A 50 3.82 -9.37 -6.11
C CYS A 50 4.81 -8.41 -5.45
N GLU A 51 5.64 -8.88 -4.52
CA GLU A 51 6.34 -8.03 -3.57
C GLU A 51 7.19 -6.94 -4.25
N GLN A 52 7.92 -7.29 -5.31
CA GLN A 52 8.74 -6.33 -6.04
C GLN A 52 7.89 -5.30 -6.78
N ALA A 53 6.80 -5.72 -7.42
CA ALA A 53 5.89 -4.83 -8.11
C ALA A 53 5.22 -3.84 -7.14
N LEU A 54 4.75 -4.32 -5.99
CA LEU A 54 4.16 -3.46 -4.97
C LEU A 54 5.18 -2.48 -4.38
N ARG A 55 6.44 -2.89 -4.21
CA ARG A 55 7.53 -2.01 -3.74
C ARG A 55 7.87 -0.92 -4.76
N ASP A 56 7.76 -1.23 -6.04
CA ASP A 56 8.04 -0.32 -7.15
C ASP A 56 6.84 0.59 -7.52
N SER A 57 5.67 0.41 -6.89
CA SER A 57 4.43 1.17 -7.19
C SER A 57 3.98 2.08 -6.05
N THR A 58 3.48 3.29 -6.33
CA THR A 58 2.99 4.23 -5.29
C THR A 58 1.64 3.84 -4.72
N PHE A 59 0.68 3.53 -5.59
CA PHE A 59 -0.69 3.16 -5.24
C PHE A 59 -1.00 1.75 -5.75
N CYS A 60 -1.82 1.01 -5.01
CA CYS A 60 -2.20 -0.37 -5.33
C CYS A 60 -3.71 -0.47 -5.45
N LEU A 61 -4.21 -0.68 -6.66
CA LEU A 61 -5.63 -0.83 -6.91
C LEU A 61 -6.08 -2.21 -6.41
N LEU A 62 -7.03 -2.24 -5.48
CA LEU A 62 -7.58 -3.46 -4.90
C LEU A 62 -9.05 -3.58 -5.27
N GLU A 63 -9.43 -4.71 -5.86
CA GLU A 63 -10.83 -5.07 -6.07
C GLU A 63 -11.33 -5.95 -4.91
N SER A 64 -12.65 -6.00 -4.72
CA SER A 64 -13.24 -6.97 -3.79
C SER A 64 -12.96 -8.39 -4.29
N SER A 65 -12.21 -9.14 -3.50
CA SER A 65 -11.79 -10.50 -3.83
C SER A 65 -11.81 -11.37 -2.57
N TRP A 66 -11.71 -12.68 -2.76
CA TRP A 66 -11.58 -13.64 -1.65
C TRP A 66 -10.23 -13.48 -0.93
N ASN A 67 -9.24 -12.93 -1.63
CA ASN A 67 -7.89 -12.68 -1.13
C ASN A 67 -7.68 -11.23 -0.67
N PHE A 68 -8.75 -10.42 -0.61
CA PHE A 68 -8.65 -8.97 -0.37
C PHE A 68 -7.80 -8.61 0.85
N GLN A 69 -7.92 -9.37 1.94
CA GLN A 69 -7.16 -9.10 3.15
C GLN A 69 -5.65 -9.34 2.96
N TYR A 70 -5.29 -10.39 2.23
CA TYR A 70 -3.91 -10.66 1.86
C TYR A 70 -3.36 -9.58 0.92
N GLU A 71 -4.16 -9.14 -0.05
CA GLU A 71 -3.81 -8.08 -1.01
C GLU A 71 -3.62 -6.72 -0.30
N LEU A 72 -4.53 -6.39 0.62
CA LEU A 72 -4.46 -5.22 1.49
C LEU A 72 -3.18 -5.25 2.32
N LEU A 73 -2.94 -6.33 3.06
CA LEU A 73 -1.79 -6.46 3.93
C LEU A 73 -0.46 -6.42 3.14
N SER A 74 -0.40 -7.09 1.99
CA SER A 74 0.77 -7.08 1.12
C SER A 74 1.07 -5.69 0.57
N SER A 75 0.04 -4.95 0.15
CA SER A 75 0.16 -3.56 -0.31
C SER A 75 0.71 -2.65 0.79
N LEU A 76 0.12 -2.74 1.99
CA LEU A 76 0.54 -1.96 3.15
C LEU A 76 2.00 -2.27 3.55
N ARG A 77 2.41 -3.55 3.57
CA ARG A 77 3.80 -3.98 3.85
C ARG A 77 4.79 -3.39 2.85
N ALA A 78 4.43 -3.40 1.57
CA ALA A 78 5.25 -2.81 0.51
C ALA A 78 5.26 -1.27 0.54
N GLY A 79 4.44 -0.65 1.39
CA GLY A 79 4.21 0.79 1.40
C GLY A 79 3.58 1.28 0.10
N CYS A 80 2.83 0.41 -0.59
CA CYS A 80 2.00 0.75 -1.71
C CYS A 80 0.62 1.14 -1.16
N ILE A 81 0.19 2.38 -1.40
CA ILE A 81 -1.04 2.92 -0.82
C ILE A 81 -2.25 2.19 -1.44
N PRO A 82 -3.04 1.43 -0.67
CA PRO A 82 -4.19 0.74 -1.22
C PRO A 82 -5.24 1.73 -1.73
N VAL A 83 -5.83 1.41 -2.88
CA VAL A 83 -6.98 2.09 -3.47
C VAL A 83 -8.06 1.03 -3.65
N VAL A 84 -8.96 0.95 -2.68
CA VAL A 84 -10.03 -0.04 -2.61
C VAL A 84 -11.18 0.38 -3.51
N ARG A 85 -11.45 -0.42 -4.55
CA ARG A 85 -12.47 -0.17 -5.57
C ARG A 85 -13.89 -0.54 -5.13
N SER A 86 -14.22 -0.26 -3.88
CA SER A 86 -15.54 -0.49 -3.31
C SER A 86 -15.73 0.41 -2.09
N LEU A 87 -16.89 1.04 -1.98
CA LEU A 87 -17.26 1.86 -0.82
C LEU A 87 -17.77 1.03 0.36
N MET A 88 -18.09 -0.24 0.12
CA MET A 88 -18.70 -1.14 1.09
C MET A 88 -17.78 -2.33 1.43
N GLN A 89 -16.52 -2.28 1.00
CA GLN A 89 -15.55 -3.32 1.33
C GLN A 89 -15.28 -3.30 2.83
N PRO A 90 -15.58 -4.37 3.57
CA PRO A 90 -15.29 -4.42 5.00
C PRO A 90 -13.78 -4.34 5.24
N LEU A 91 -13.37 -3.52 6.20
CA LEU A 91 -11.96 -3.38 6.58
C LEU A 91 -11.72 -3.96 7.98
N PRO A 92 -10.57 -4.60 8.22
CA PRO A 92 -10.30 -5.17 9.53
C PRO A 92 -10.20 -4.07 10.59
N PHE A 93 -10.89 -4.28 11.71
CA PHE A 93 -10.95 -3.33 12.83
C PHE A 93 -11.38 -1.92 12.42
N GLU A 94 -12.33 -1.79 11.49
CA GLU A 94 -12.82 -0.48 10.99
C GLU A 94 -13.36 0.45 12.09
N ASP A 95 -13.86 -0.10 13.20
CA ASP A 95 -14.29 0.68 14.37
C ASP A 95 -13.13 1.31 15.16
N THR A 96 -11.90 0.81 14.98
CA THR A 96 -10.71 1.20 15.77
C THR A 96 -9.62 1.86 14.92
N LEU A 97 -9.53 1.50 13.64
CA LEU A 97 -8.53 2.02 12.71
C LEU A 97 -9.15 3.05 11.77
N ASP A 98 -8.62 4.27 11.81
CA ASP A 98 -8.94 5.29 10.82
C ASP A 98 -8.24 5.00 9.49
N TRP A 99 -8.89 4.18 8.67
CA TRP A 99 -8.38 3.71 7.38
C TRP A 99 -8.13 4.82 6.36
N LYS A 100 -8.77 5.98 6.49
CA LYS A 100 -8.56 7.14 5.61
C LYS A 100 -7.11 7.64 5.65
N ARG A 101 -6.37 7.31 6.70
CA ARG A 101 -4.96 7.66 6.87
C ARG A 101 -4.01 6.72 6.13
N ALA A 102 -4.48 5.58 5.65
CA ALA A 102 -3.63 4.52 5.12
C ALA A 102 -4.06 4.01 3.74
N LEU A 103 -5.31 4.25 3.33
CA LEU A 103 -5.86 3.85 2.03
C LEU A 103 -6.89 4.85 1.50
N PHE A 104 -7.20 4.71 0.22
CA PHE A 104 -8.33 5.37 -0.43
C PHE A 104 -9.43 4.38 -0.75
N THR A 105 -10.68 4.80 -0.60
CA THR A 105 -11.85 4.10 -1.16
C THR A 105 -12.30 4.81 -2.41
N PHE A 106 -12.54 4.08 -3.49
CA PHE A 106 -13.00 4.63 -4.75
C PHE A 106 -14.15 3.81 -5.33
N PRO A 107 -15.24 4.43 -5.82
CA PRO A 107 -16.39 3.66 -6.32
C PRO A 107 -16.03 2.85 -7.57
N LYS A 108 -16.41 1.56 -7.60
CA LYS A 108 -16.21 0.68 -8.76
C LYS A 108 -16.81 1.23 -10.06
N GLY A 109 -17.94 1.95 -9.97
CA GLY A 109 -18.65 2.52 -11.12
C GLY A 109 -17.99 3.77 -11.72
N ARG A 110 -16.93 4.32 -11.11
CA ARG A 110 -16.19 5.45 -11.67
C ARG A 110 -14.97 4.97 -12.45
N SER A 111 -14.55 5.72 -13.46
CA SER A 111 -13.44 5.33 -14.32
C SER A 111 -12.09 5.40 -13.56
N VAL A 112 -11.01 4.84 -14.14
CA VAL A 112 -9.65 4.84 -13.52
C VAL A 112 -8.81 6.02 -13.98
N GLU A 113 -9.13 6.57 -15.15
CA GLU A 113 -9.13 8.01 -15.39
C GLU A 113 -10.00 8.68 -14.28
N SER A 114 -10.24 9.96 -14.11
CA SER A 114 -10.81 10.54 -12.85
C SER A 114 -10.06 10.19 -11.53
N LEU A 115 -9.93 8.91 -11.12
CA LEU A 115 -9.09 8.45 -10.01
C LEU A 115 -7.64 8.94 -10.15
N TRP A 116 -7.05 8.77 -11.34
CA TRP A 116 -5.70 9.27 -11.65
C TRP A 116 -5.52 10.79 -11.43
N GLU A 117 -6.58 11.57 -11.65
CA GLU A 117 -6.55 13.03 -11.62
C GLU A 117 -6.62 13.50 -10.17
N ILE A 118 -7.36 12.75 -9.35
CA ILE A 118 -7.46 12.96 -7.92
C ILE A 118 -6.13 12.59 -7.25
N LEU A 119 -5.62 11.39 -7.50
CA LEU A 119 -4.39 10.91 -6.88
C LEU A 119 -3.14 11.67 -7.37
N GLY A 120 -3.15 12.14 -8.62
CA GLY A 120 -2.07 12.97 -9.18
C GLY A 120 -1.98 14.38 -8.56
N LYS A 121 -3.02 14.84 -7.86
CA LYS A 121 -3.02 16.13 -7.14
C LYS A 121 -2.52 16.04 -5.70
N MET A 122 -2.24 14.83 -5.21
CA MET A 122 -1.75 14.65 -3.84
C MET A 122 -0.35 15.21 -3.66
N GLU A 123 -0.13 15.86 -2.53
CA GLU A 123 1.20 16.32 -2.14
C GLU A 123 2.10 15.14 -1.77
N LYS A 124 3.42 15.30 -1.96
CA LYS A 124 4.38 14.23 -1.69
C LYS A 124 4.38 13.85 -0.21
N GLU A 125 4.20 14.83 0.65
CA GLU A 125 4.12 14.72 2.10
C GLU A 125 2.90 13.89 2.52
N GLU A 126 1.76 14.11 1.86
CA GLU A 126 0.54 13.33 2.07
C GLU A 126 0.75 11.86 1.66
N VAL A 127 1.34 11.63 0.49
CA VAL A 127 1.70 10.28 0.02
C VAL A 127 2.65 9.60 1.00
N LEU A 128 3.68 10.29 1.48
CA LEU A 128 4.63 9.72 2.45
C LEU A 128 3.96 9.37 3.78
N GLU A 129 3.11 10.26 4.30
CA GLU A 129 2.39 10.03 5.56
C GLU A 129 1.44 8.84 5.43
N MET A 130 0.72 8.73 4.32
CA MET A 130 -0.14 7.58 4.05
C MET A 130 0.63 6.26 4.01
N ARG A 131 1.79 6.23 3.35
CA ARG A 131 2.66 5.04 3.33
C ARG A 131 3.17 4.69 4.73
N ARG A 132 3.56 5.69 5.51
CA ARG A 132 4.01 5.51 6.90
C ARG A 132 2.90 4.92 7.76
N MET A 133 1.70 5.49 7.68
CA MET A 133 0.51 5.00 8.37
C MET A 133 0.13 3.59 7.94
N GLY A 134 0.20 3.30 6.64
CA GLY A 134 -0.06 1.97 6.11
C GLY A 134 0.88 0.91 6.70
N ARG A 135 2.18 1.21 6.86
CA ARG A 135 3.14 0.32 7.52
C ARG A 135 2.83 0.10 9.00
N ILE A 136 2.39 1.13 9.72
CA ILE A 136 1.95 1.00 11.12
C ILE A 136 0.73 0.09 11.20
N PHE A 137 -0.23 0.26 10.29
CA PHE A 137 -1.45 -0.55 10.28
C PHE A 137 -1.13 -1.99 9.93
N ALA A 138 -0.29 -2.26 8.92
CA ALA A 138 0.18 -3.61 8.61
C ALA A 138 0.82 -4.29 9.83
N ASN A 139 1.74 -3.63 10.52
CA ASN A 139 2.38 -4.19 11.71
C ASN A 139 1.34 -4.55 12.79
N ARG A 140 0.34 -3.68 13.02
CA ARG A 140 -0.74 -3.96 13.97
C ARG A 140 -1.55 -5.19 13.56
N LEU A 141 -1.93 -5.28 12.29
CA LEU A 141 -2.68 -6.43 11.76
C LEU A 141 -1.91 -7.75 11.88
N GLU A 142 -0.58 -7.72 11.79
CA GLU A 142 0.26 -8.91 11.94
C GLU A 142 0.45 -9.34 13.39
N HIS A 143 0.54 -8.39 14.32
CA HIS A 143 0.78 -8.69 15.75
C HIS A 143 -0.47 -9.21 16.44
N VAL A 144 -1.64 -8.75 15.98
CA VAL A 144 -2.89 -9.37 16.38
C VAL A 144 -2.99 -10.67 15.59
N ASN A 145 -2.88 -11.83 16.25
CA ASN A 145 -3.14 -13.16 15.66
C ASN A 145 -4.54 -13.31 14.98
N GLY A 146 -5.29 -12.21 14.84
CA GLY A 146 -6.64 -12.10 14.31
C GLY A 146 -6.74 -12.17 12.80
N LEU A 147 -5.66 -12.16 12.02
CA LEU A 147 -5.75 -12.46 10.59
C LEU A 147 -6.32 -13.88 10.38
N PHE A 148 -5.98 -14.84 11.25
CA PHE A 148 -6.55 -16.20 11.22
C PHE A 148 -8.06 -16.28 11.46
N ILE A 149 -8.68 -15.27 12.08
CA ILE A 149 -10.14 -15.26 12.36
C ILE A 149 -10.92 -14.87 11.11
N TYR A 150 -10.30 -14.21 10.15
CA TYR A 150 -10.90 -13.83 8.87
C TYR A 150 -10.51 -14.74 7.69
N PHE A 151 -9.64 -15.74 7.91
CA PHE A 151 -9.28 -16.76 6.91
C PHE A 151 -10.13 -18.04 7.00
N LYS A 152 -11.26 -18.01 7.71
CA LYS A 152 -12.15 -19.17 7.88
C LYS A 152 -13.51 -18.97 7.26
#